data_AF-A0A1Q3USK9-F1
#
_entry.id   AF-A0A1Q3USK9-F1
#
_cell.length_a   1.000
_cell.length_b   1.000
_cell.length_c   1.000
_cell.angle_alpha   90.00
_cell.angle_beta   90.00
_cell.angle_gamma   90.00
#
_symmetry.space_group_name_H-M   'P 1'
#
loop_
_entity.id
_entity.type
_entity.pdbx_description
1 polymer ?
#
loop_
_entity_poly.entity_id
_entity_poly.type
_entity_poly.pdbx_seq_one_letter_code
_entity_poly.pdbx_strand_id
1 'polypeptide(L)'
;VESPIFITGLPRSGTTFLHTLLALDPANRAPHCWETIYPYPLARGGRDRRVARVDRQFRAFENLSPGIGNLHPLTAMTPQECTEICAHVFQSLRFDTTHHVPSYQAWLEDNGHEASFRFHKRFLQHLQHQNGVGQWVLKCPDHIFTLDAIKTVYPDARFVFVHRDPLSVLPSVAKLTELIRAPFTRALDPLQIGHQVSERWDEGAQLIVQASQKLESGPGIFHIHYAELTAEPMASVAALYAHFGMTLSEAARQAIGKFILERPRGGYGVNRYSFEDSGLDPAQLRERFAYYMSAFGIANEVKTRADRRAAPALTVA
;
A
#
# COMPACT_ATOMS: atom_id res chain seq x y z
N VAL A 1 19.16 -5.62 -8.89
CA VAL A 1 17.94 -4.79 -8.73
C VAL A 1 18.27 -3.41 -9.22
N GLU A 2 17.75 -3.09 -10.40
CA GLU A 2 17.99 -1.84 -11.11
C GLU A 2 16.64 -1.16 -11.30
N SER A 3 16.63 0.15 -11.09
CA SER A 3 15.53 1.11 -11.23
C SER A 3 14.16 0.60 -10.74
N PRO A 4 14.05 0.00 -9.54
CA PRO A 4 12.79 -0.57 -9.04
C PRO A 4 11.70 0.50 -8.90
N ILE A 5 10.45 0.13 -9.16
CA ILE A 5 9.28 0.98 -8.95
C ILE A 5 8.75 0.72 -7.54
N PHE A 6 8.69 1.76 -6.72
CA PHE A 6 8.13 1.75 -5.37
C PHE A 6 6.80 2.51 -5.36
N ILE A 7 5.69 1.78 -5.31
CA ILE A 7 4.34 2.31 -5.14
C ILE A 7 4.08 2.52 -3.64
N THR A 8 3.56 3.70 -3.30
CA THR A 8 3.11 4.02 -1.95
C THR A 8 2.03 5.10 -1.94
N GLY A 9 1.55 5.45 -0.76
CA GLY A 9 0.38 6.26 -0.53
C GLY A 9 -0.29 5.82 0.78
N LEU A 10 -1.28 6.58 1.25
CA LEU A 10 -2.07 6.14 2.39
C LEU A 10 -2.68 4.76 2.10
N PRO A 11 -2.85 3.87 3.10
CA PRO A 11 -3.50 2.60 2.86
C PRO A 11 -4.91 2.83 2.30
N ARG A 12 -5.40 1.91 1.47
CA ARG A 12 -6.74 1.98 0.83
C ARG A 12 -6.91 3.13 -0.20
N SER A 13 -5.82 3.78 -0.61
CA SER A 13 -5.80 4.78 -1.70
C SER A 13 -5.82 4.19 -3.12
N GLY A 14 -5.81 2.87 -3.28
CA GLY A 14 -5.76 2.22 -4.60
C GLY A 14 -4.38 1.69 -5.00
N THR A 15 -3.36 1.81 -4.14
CA THR A 15 -2.02 1.26 -4.37
C THR A 15 -2.02 -0.24 -4.72
N THR A 16 -2.91 -1.05 -4.12
CA THR A 16 -2.99 -2.49 -4.43
C THR A 16 -3.55 -2.75 -5.82
N PHE A 17 -4.51 -1.95 -6.27
CA PHE A 17 -5.03 -2.03 -7.62
C PHE A 17 -3.94 -1.69 -8.64
N LEU A 18 -3.23 -0.57 -8.45
CA LEU A 18 -2.09 -0.21 -9.30
C LEU A 18 -1.00 -1.27 -9.30
N HIS A 19 -0.61 -1.78 -8.14
CA HIS A 19 0.39 -2.85 -8.02
C HIS A 19 -0.01 -4.10 -8.81
N THR A 20 -1.29 -4.46 -8.77
CA THR A 20 -1.83 -5.58 -9.54
C THR A 20 -1.75 -5.31 -11.04
N LEU A 21 -2.16 -4.12 -11.50
CA LEU A 21 -2.07 -3.76 -12.93
C LEU A 21 -0.63 -3.82 -13.44
N LEU A 22 0.33 -3.26 -12.68
CA LEU A 22 1.74 -3.28 -13.05
C LEU A 22 2.33 -4.70 -13.02
N ALA A 23 1.88 -5.57 -12.11
CA ALA A 23 2.31 -6.96 -12.03
C ALA A 23 1.79 -7.84 -13.18
N LEU A 24 0.82 -7.36 -13.99
CA LEU A 24 0.33 -8.07 -15.17
C LEU A 24 1.24 -7.89 -16.40
N ASP A 25 2.15 -6.92 -16.39
CA ASP A 25 3.15 -6.78 -17.44
C ASP A 25 4.18 -7.92 -17.34
N PRO A 26 4.36 -8.75 -18.38
CA PRO A 26 5.34 -9.83 -18.37
C PRO A 26 6.80 -9.38 -18.16
N ALA A 27 7.13 -8.11 -18.41
CA ALA A 27 8.45 -7.54 -18.15
C ALA A 27 8.65 -7.16 -16.67
N ASN A 28 7.56 -7.02 -15.91
CA ASN A 28 7.59 -6.66 -14.51
C ASN A 28 7.61 -7.89 -13.61
N ARG A 29 8.06 -7.68 -12.37
CA ARG A 29 8.01 -8.68 -11.31
C ARG A 29 7.61 -8.06 -10.00
N ALA A 30 6.66 -8.68 -9.31
CA ALA A 30 6.34 -8.40 -7.93
C ALA A 30 6.63 -9.64 -7.08
N PRO A 31 7.08 -9.49 -5.81
CA PRO A 31 7.19 -10.63 -4.91
C PRO A 31 5.79 -11.16 -4.61
N HIS A 32 5.56 -12.46 -4.72
CA HIS A 32 4.30 -13.08 -4.32
C HIS A 32 4.29 -13.44 -2.83
N CYS A 33 3.11 -13.55 -2.22
CA CYS A 33 2.96 -13.96 -0.82
C CYS A 33 3.75 -15.24 -0.48
N TRP A 34 3.75 -16.24 -1.36
CA TRP A 34 4.48 -17.47 -1.10
C TRP A 34 6.01 -17.29 -1.11
N GLU A 35 6.52 -16.37 -1.94
CA GLU A 35 7.95 -16.05 -2.02
C GLU A 35 8.41 -15.29 -0.77
N THR A 36 7.57 -14.43 -0.20
CA THR A 36 7.92 -13.67 1.01
C THR A 36 7.85 -14.51 2.29
N ILE A 37 6.91 -15.47 2.36
CA ILE A 37 6.73 -16.36 3.52
C ILE A 37 7.73 -17.52 3.49
N TYR A 38 7.96 -18.13 2.32
CA TYR A 38 8.91 -19.24 2.14
C TYR A 38 9.89 -18.97 0.97
N PRO A 39 10.89 -18.09 1.15
CA PRO A 39 11.82 -17.72 0.07
C PRO A 39 12.74 -18.85 -0.39
N TYR A 40 12.95 -19.88 0.44
CA TYR A 40 13.86 -20.97 0.16
C TYR A 40 13.10 -22.23 -0.30
N PRO A 41 13.53 -22.89 -1.39
CA PRO A 41 12.92 -24.13 -1.83
C PRO A 41 13.31 -25.26 -0.87
N LEU A 42 12.36 -26.13 -0.54
CA LEU A 42 12.53 -27.12 0.54
C LEU A 42 13.51 -28.26 0.20
N ALA A 43 13.83 -28.51 -1.08
CA ALA A 43 14.88 -29.42 -1.54
C ALA A 43 15.08 -29.31 -3.07
N ARG A 44 16.25 -29.71 -3.59
CA ARG A 44 16.46 -29.91 -5.04
C ARG A 44 15.68 -31.16 -5.50
N GLY A 45 14.84 -31.02 -6.53
CA GLY A 45 14.21 -32.15 -7.25
C GLY A 45 12.79 -32.56 -6.83
N GLY A 46 12.17 -31.89 -5.85
CA GLY A 46 10.77 -32.13 -5.46
C GLY A 46 9.79 -31.13 -6.07
N ARG A 47 8.49 -31.49 -6.15
CA ARG A 47 7.42 -30.55 -6.51
C ARG A 47 7.38 -29.40 -5.50
N ASP A 48 7.38 -28.15 -5.97
CA ASP A 48 7.27 -27.00 -5.08
C ASP A 48 5.91 -27.01 -4.37
N ARG A 49 5.93 -27.14 -3.04
CA ARG A 49 4.73 -27.17 -2.19
C ARG A 49 4.47 -25.85 -1.47
N ARG A 50 5.29 -24.82 -1.69
CA ARG A 50 5.21 -23.54 -0.96
C ARG A 50 3.90 -22.82 -1.22
N VAL A 51 3.48 -22.74 -2.48
CA VAL A 51 2.18 -22.15 -2.88
C VAL A 51 1.03 -22.80 -2.10
N ALA A 52 0.90 -24.12 -2.21
CA ALA A 52 -0.17 -24.86 -1.53
C ALA A 52 -0.09 -24.75 0.00
N ARG A 53 1.11 -24.61 0.58
CA ARG A 53 1.30 -24.40 2.02
C ARG A 53 0.78 -23.03 2.46
N VAL A 54 1.12 -21.97 1.72
CA VAL A 54 0.66 -20.61 2.02
C VAL A 54 -0.86 -20.49 1.84
N ASP A 55 -1.44 -21.06 0.79
CA ASP A 55 -2.91 -21.07 0.63
C ASP A 55 -3.63 -21.79 1.78
N ARG A 56 -3.02 -22.83 2.37
CA ARG A 56 -3.57 -23.45 3.59
C ARG A 56 -3.45 -22.54 4.81
N GLN A 57 -2.34 -21.81 4.94
CA GLN A 57 -2.15 -20.86 6.05
C GLN A 57 -3.15 -19.69 5.98
N PHE A 58 -3.40 -19.11 4.80
CA PHE A 58 -4.38 -18.04 4.66
C PHE A 58 -5.80 -18.52 4.98
N ARG A 59 -6.20 -19.71 4.52
CA ARG A 59 -7.49 -20.31 4.91
C ARG A 59 -7.60 -20.56 6.42
N ALA A 60 -6.52 -21.00 7.06
CA ALA A 60 -6.51 -21.19 8.51
C ALA A 60 -6.61 -19.85 9.26
N PHE A 61 -5.97 -18.79 8.76
CA PHE A 61 -6.04 -17.46 9.36
C PHE A 61 -7.42 -16.82 9.22
N GLU A 62 -8.12 -17.03 8.11
CA GLU A 62 -9.50 -16.56 7.93
C GLU A 62 -10.46 -17.12 8.98
N ASN A 63 -10.21 -18.33 9.48
CA ASN A 63 -10.97 -18.90 10.60
C ASN A 63 -10.69 -18.20 11.94
N LEU A 64 -9.49 -17.64 12.13
CA LEU A 64 -9.10 -16.90 13.34
C LEU A 64 -9.53 -15.44 13.30
N SER A 65 -9.63 -14.85 12.11
CA SER A 65 -10.09 -13.47 11.89
C SER A 65 -11.20 -13.45 10.83
N PRO A 66 -12.44 -13.82 11.20
CA PRO A 66 -13.56 -13.82 10.27
C PRO A 66 -13.77 -12.44 9.64
N GLY A 67 -13.92 -12.40 8.31
CA GLY A 67 -14.13 -11.17 7.56
C GLY A 67 -12.85 -10.47 7.07
N ILE A 68 -11.65 -10.92 7.47
CA ILE A 68 -10.39 -10.38 6.94
C ILE A 68 -10.29 -10.52 5.42
N GLY A 69 -10.82 -11.63 4.85
CA GLY A 69 -10.81 -11.88 3.41
C GLY A 69 -11.57 -10.83 2.58
N ASN A 70 -12.60 -10.20 3.16
CA ASN A 70 -13.35 -9.13 2.49
C ASN A 70 -12.55 -7.81 2.41
N LEU A 71 -11.60 -7.64 3.32
CA LEU A 71 -10.82 -6.42 3.49
C LEU A 71 -9.43 -6.54 2.85
N HIS A 72 -8.84 -7.72 2.94
CA HIS A 72 -7.48 -8.03 2.53
C HIS A 72 -7.41 -9.43 1.89
N PRO A 73 -8.05 -9.63 0.72
CA PRO A 73 -8.04 -10.93 0.04
C PRO A 73 -6.64 -11.26 -0.45
N LEU A 74 -6.04 -12.32 0.12
CA LEU A 74 -4.74 -12.83 -0.26
C LEU A 74 -4.84 -14.27 -0.73
N THR A 75 -4.15 -14.57 -1.82
CA THR A 75 -3.76 -15.93 -2.19
C THR A 75 -2.24 -16.03 -2.13
N ALA A 76 -1.70 -17.24 -2.18
CA ALA A 76 -0.28 -17.46 -2.30
C ALA A 76 0.36 -16.67 -3.46
N MET A 77 -0.39 -16.47 -4.56
CA MET A 77 0.06 -15.79 -5.78
C MET A 77 -0.28 -14.29 -5.80
N THR A 78 -0.84 -13.73 -4.73
CA THR A 78 -1.09 -12.28 -4.68
C THR A 78 0.25 -11.53 -4.57
N PRO A 79 0.48 -10.47 -5.37
CA PRO A 79 1.61 -9.56 -5.16
C PRO A 79 1.62 -9.02 -3.74
N GLN A 80 2.77 -9.10 -3.08
CA GLN A 80 2.90 -8.87 -1.65
C GLN A 80 3.71 -7.61 -1.33
N GLU A 81 3.41 -7.04 -0.17
CA GLU A 81 4.05 -5.83 0.32
C GLU A 81 5.46 -6.05 0.87
N CYS A 82 6.31 -5.04 0.71
CA CYS A 82 7.70 -5.05 1.18
C CYS A 82 7.85 -5.22 2.70
N THR A 83 6.83 -4.84 3.46
CA THR A 83 6.77 -4.99 4.93
C THR A 83 6.99 -6.44 5.37
N GLU A 84 6.55 -7.43 4.56
CA GLU A 84 6.78 -8.85 4.82
C GLU A 84 8.24 -9.25 4.69
N ILE A 85 8.96 -8.69 3.72
CA ILE A 85 10.38 -8.96 3.51
C ILE A 85 11.19 -8.32 4.64
N CYS A 86 10.90 -7.05 4.97
CA CYS A 86 11.59 -6.34 6.05
C CYS A 86 11.34 -6.96 7.43
N ALA A 87 10.21 -7.67 7.62
CA ALA A 87 9.89 -8.35 8.87
C ALA A 87 10.85 -9.50 9.21
N HIS A 88 11.56 -10.08 8.23
CA HIS A 88 12.58 -11.12 8.48
C HIS A 88 13.76 -10.64 9.32
N VAL A 89 13.98 -9.32 9.40
CA VAL A 89 15.05 -8.70 10.21
C VAL A 89 14.48 -7.79 11.30
N PHE A 90 13.21 -7.97 11.66
CA PHE A 90 12.52 -7.24 12.74
C PHE A 90 12.51 -5.71 12.59
N GLN A 91 12.68 -5.17 11.39
CA GLN A 91 12.61 -3.72 11.12
C GLN A 91 11.48 -3.41 10.13
N SER A 92 10.24 -3.58 10.59
CA SER A 92 9.03 -3.54 9.77
C SER A 92 7.82 -3.04 10.56
N LEU A 93 7.04 -2.11 9.97
CA LEU A 93 5.82 -1.58 10.58
C LEU A 93 4.67 -2.61 10.60
N ARG A 94 4.83 -3.78 9.97
CA ARG A 94 3.95 -4.93 10.17
C ARG A 94 3.75 -5.26 11.66
N PHE A 95 4.80 -5.17 12.48
CA PHE A 95 4.70 -5.52 13.89
C PHE A 95 3.83 -4.53 14.67
N ASP A 96 3.89 -3.24 14.33
CA ASP A 96 2.98 -2.22 14.87
C ASP A 96 1.52 -2.44 14.42
N THR A 97 1.31 -2.86 13.17
CA THR A 97 -0.05 -3.17 12.70
C THR A 97 -0.61 -4.41 13.42
N THR A 98 0.23 -5.44 13.63
CA THR A 98 -0.20 -6.72 14.22
C THR A 98 -0.27 -6.71 15.75
N HIS A 99 0.49 -5.84 16.42
CA HIS A 99 0.59 -5.78 17.88
C HIS A 99 0.69 -4.33 18.34
N HIS A 100 0.16 -4.00 19.52
CA HIS A 100 0.40 -2.70 20.13
C HIS A 100 1.66 -2.75 21.00
N VAL A 101 2.80 -2.35 20.43
CA VAL A 101 4.11 -2.38 21.11
C VAL A 101 4.82 -1.03 20.93
N PRO A 102 4.44 0.02 21.68
CA PRO A 102 5.02 1.36 21.52
C PRO A 102 6.54 1.41 21.66
N SER A 103 7.11 0.56 22.52
CA SER A 103 8.57 0.45 22.68
C SER A 103 9.29 -0.07 21.43
N TYR A 104 8.64 -0.95 20.64
CA TYR A 104 9.17 -1.41 19.36
C TYR A 104 9.13 -0.29 18.31
N GLN A 105 8.04 0.47 18.28
CA GLN A 105 7.91 1.60 17.36
C GLN A 105 8.99 2.66 17.63
N ALA A 106 9.18 3.07 18.89
CA ALA A 106 10.23 4.01 19.28
C ALA A 106 11.63 3.50 18.90
N TRP A 107 11.91 2.21 19.18
CA TRP A 107 13.17 1.60 18.76
C TRP A 107 13.37 1.64 17.24
N LEU A 108 12.32 1.39 16.45
CA LEU A 108 12.41 1.39 14.99
C LEU A 108 12.65 2.80 14.44
N GLU A 109 12.03 3.81 15.04
CA GLU A 109 12.23 5.23 14.69
C GLU A 109 13.67 5.67 15.01
N ASP A 110 14.22 5.27 16.16
CA ASP A 110 15.60 5.59 16.57
C ASP A 110 16.67 4.90 15.71
N ASN A 111 16.39 3.69 15.20
CA ASN A 111 17.36 2.87 14.47
C ASN A 111 17.22 2.98 12.94
N GLY A 112 16.11 3.52 12.45
CA GLY A 112 15.80 3.66 11.04
C GLY A 112 15.61 2.34 10.29
N HIS A 113 15.59 2.42 8.96
CA HIS A 113 15.19 1.31 8.08
C HIS A 113 16.26 0.88 7.08
N GLU A 114 17.46 1.46 7.11
CA GLU A 114 18.47 1.19 6.07
C GLU A 114 18.91 -0.29 6.06
N ALA A 115 19.14 -0.88 7.23
CA ALA A 115 19.53 -2.29 7.32
C ALA A 115 18.44 -3.23 6.77
N SER A 116 17.16 -2.91 7.02
CA SER A 116 16.04 -3.66 6.47
C SER A 116 15.95 -3.56 4.95
N PHE A 117 16.20 -2.38 4.36
CA PHE A 117 16.24 -2.25 2.90
C PHE A 117 17.48 -2.88 2.25
N ARG A 118 18.63 -2.91 2.93
CA ARG A 118 19.81 -3.69 2.49
C ARG A 118 19.50 -5.18 2.47
N PHE A 119 18.81 -5.69 3.49
CA PHE A 119 18.30 -7.07 3.49
C PHE A 119 17.27 -7.27 2.38
N HIS A 120 16.32 -6.35 2.22
CA HIS A 120 15.31 -6.39 1.15
C HIS A 120 15.96 -6.51 -0.23
N LYS A 121 17.04 -5.77 -0.51
CA LYS A 121 17.75 -5.83 -1.80
C LYS A 121 18.32 -7.23 -2.05
N ARG A 122 18.96 -7.80 -1.04
CA ARG A 122 19.49 -9.17 -1.08
C ARG A 122 18.37 -10.20 -1.27
N PHE A 123 17.23 -10.01 -0.63
CA PHE A 123 16.06 -10.87 -0.77
C PHE A 123 15.53 -10.83 -2.22
N LEU A 124 15.38 -9.65 -2.80
CA LEU A 124 14.98 -9.52 -4.21
C LEU A 124 16.00 -10.15 -5.15
N GLN A 125 17.30 -9.95 -4.93
CA GLN A 125 18.35 -10.60 -5.72
C GLN A 125 18.26 -12.14 -5.64
N HIS A 126 17.95 -12.69 -4.47
CA HIS A 126 17.69 -14.11 -4.29
C HIS A 126 16.49 -14.58 -5.12
N LEU A 127 15.38 -13.84 -5.11
CA LEU A 127 14.22 -14.16 -5.96
C LEU A 127 14.53 -14.04 -7.47
N GLN A 128 15.34 -13.04 -7.87
CA GLN A 128 15.80 -12.90 -9.27
C GLN A 128 16.63 -14.12 -9.69
N HIS A 129 17.52 -14.60 -8.82
CA HIS A 129 18.32 -15.79 -9.09
C HIS A 129 17.45 -17.05 -9.27
N GLN A 130 16.34 -17.16 -8.54
CA GLN A 130 15.47 -18.33 -8.61
C GLN A 130 14.57 -18.37 -9.85
N ASN A 131 13.87 -17.28 -10.15
CA ASN A 131 12.81 -17.29 -11.17
C ASN A 131 13.03 -16.25 -12.29
N GLY A 132 14.28 -15.80 -12.48
CA GLY A 132 14.67 -14.90 -13.55
C GLY A 132 14.57 -13.41 -13.22
N VAL A 133 15.12 -12.61 -14.13
CA VAL A 133 15.15 -11.15 -14.04
C VAL A 133 13.82 -10.54 -14.50
N GLY A 134 13.52 -9.36 -13.97
CA GLY A 134 12.35 -8.56 -14.32
C GLY A 134 12.43 -7.21 -13.62
N GLN A 135 11.69 -6.22 -14.13
CA GLN A 135 11.58 -4.90 -13.53
C GLN A 135 10.79 -5.02 -12.23
N TRP A 136 11.43 -4.78 -11.09
CA TRP A 136 10.76 -4.89 -9.81
C TRP A 136 9.69 -3.83 -9.64
N VAL A 137 8.48 -4.27 -9.32
CA VAL A 137 7.35 -3.44 -8.90
C VAL A 137 7.00 -3.82 -7.46
N LEU A 138 7.26 -2.88 -6.58
CA LEU A 138 7.22 -3.02 -5.14
C LEU A 138 6.13 -2.10 -4.61
N LYS A 139 5.38 -2.54 -3.60
CA LYS A 139 4.33 -1.72 -2.99
C LYS A 139 4.36 -1.88 -1.50
N CYS A 140 4.23 -0.78 -0.77
CA CYS A 140 3.90 -0.80 0.65
C CYS A 140 3.53 0.62 1.08
N PRO A 141 2.43 0.83 1.84
CA PRO A 141 2.17 2.12 2.47
C PRO A 141 3.35 2.59 3.36
N ASP A 142 4.06 1.65 3.99
CA ASP A 142 5.21 1.92 4.86
C ASP A 142 6.38 2.61 4.14
N HIS A 143 6.43 2.57 2.80
CA HIS A 143 7.48 3.25 2.04
C HIS A 143 7.52 4.76 2.31
N ILE A 144 6.39 5.38 2.69
CA ILE A 144 6.32 6.80 3.09
C ILE A 144 7.28 7.12 4.25
N PHE A 145 7.35 6.23 5.24
CA PHE A 145 8.21 6.41 6.42
C PHE A 145 9.66 5.96 6.18
N THR A 146 9.96 5.41 5.00
CA THR A 146 11.25 4.78 4.71
C THR A 146 11.90 5.27 3.42
N LEU A 147 11.41 6.38 2.87
CA LEU A 147 11.89 6.96 1.62
C LEU A 147 13.41 7.17 1.60
N ASP A 148 14.00 7.67 2.69
CA ASP A 148 15.44 7.92 2.77
C ASP A 148 16.24 6.61 2.75
N ALA A 149 15.79 5.59 3.50
CA ALA A 149 16.40 4.26 3.45
C ALA A 149 16.29 3.61 2.06
N ILE A 150 15.16 3.76 1.38
CA ILE A 150 14.97 3.29 0.00
C ILE A 150 15.96 3.99 -0.92
N LYS A 151 16.07 5.33 -0.88
CA LYS A 151 17.00 6.08 -1.74
C LYS A 151 18.46 5.69 -1.50
N THR A 152 18.86 5.50 -0.24
CA THR A 152 20.23 5.07 0.09
C THR A 152 20.56 3.71 -0.52
N VAL A 153 19.60 2.77 -0.54
CA VAL A 153 19.84 1.39 -1.02
C VAL A 153 19.56 1.22 -2.52
N TYR A 154 18.62 2.00 -3.06
CA TYR A 154 18.18 2.04 -4.45
C TYR A 154 18.21 3.50 -4.94
N PRO A 155 19.39 4.05 -5.23
CA PRO A 155 19.53 5.45 -5.66
C PRO A 155 18.83 5.75 -6.98
N ASP A 156 18.53 4.73 -7.77
CA ASP A 156 17.79 4.79 -9.03
C ASP A 156 16.30 4.40 -8.89
N ALA A 157 15.78 4.31 -7.66
CA ALA A 157 14.37 4.00 -7.42
C ALA A 157 13.43 5.03 -8.05
N ARG A 158 12.33 4.52 -8.59
CA ARG A 158 11.20 5.28 -9.13
C ARG A 158 10.05 5.22 -8.14
N PHE A 159 9.56 6.37 -7.68
CA PHE A 159 8.49 6.42 -6.70
C PHE A 159 7.15 6.73 -7.36
N VAL A 160 6.10 6.06 -6.91
CA VAL A 160 4.73 6.35 -7.34
C VAL A 160 3.88 6.61 -6.11
N PHE A 161 3.35 7.82 -6.00
CA PHE A 161 2.46 8.21 -4.91
C PHE A 161 1.01 8.18 -5.39
N VAL A 162 0.20 7.37 -4.71
CA VAL A 162 -1.24 7.29 -4.95
C VAL A 162 -1.98 8.10 -3.91
N HIS A 163 -2.75 9.09 -4.36
CA HIS A 163 -3.46 10.04 -3.53
C HIS A 163 -4.96 9.72 -3.46
N ARG A 164 -5.54 9.86 -2.27
CA ARG A 164 -6.97 9.72 -2.01
C ARG A 164 -7.37 10.57 -0.81
N ASP A 165 -8.65 10.96 -0.72
CA ASP A 165 -9.20 11.63 0.46
C ASP A 165 -8.92 10.80 1.73
N PRO A 166 -8.13 11.31 2.70
CA PRO A 166 -7.84 10.61 3.95
C PRO A 166 -9.10 10.21 4.71
N LEU A 167 -10.16 11.02 4.65
CA LEU A 167 -11.43 10.73 5.32
C LEU A 167 -12.13 9.50 4.71
N SER A 168 -11.92 9.22 3.42
CA SER A 168 -12.46 8.01 2.78
C SER A 168 -11.73 6.73 3.20
N VAL A 169 -10.51 6.83 3.73
CA VAL A 169 -9.66 5.66 3.96
C VAL A 169 -9.45 5.35 5.44
N LEU A 170 -9.26 6.34 6.30
CA LEU A 170 -8.85 6.12 7.70
C LEU A 170 -9.77 5.19 8.50
N PRO A 171 -11.12 5.29 8.42
CA PRO A 171 -12.00 4.31 9.08
C PRO A 171 -11.77 2.87 8.61
N SER A 172 -11.52 2.68 7.32
CA SER A 172 -11.18 1.35 6.78
C SER A 172 -9.83 0.86 7.26
N VAL A 173 -8.86 1.76 7.46
CA VAL A 173 -7.54 1.39 7.99
C VAL A 173 -7.66 0.98 9.46
N ALA A 174 -8.37 1.75 10.28
CA ALA A 174 -8.62 1.43 11.68
C ALA A 174 -9.30 0.06 11.82
N LYS A 175 -10.35 -0.21 11.03
CA LYS A 175 -11.02 -1.51 11.05
C LYS A 175 -10.13 -2.67 10.60
N LEU A 176 -9.27 -2.45 9.60
CA LEU A 176 -8.31 -3.46 9.17
C LEU A 176 -7.31 -3.78 10.28
N THR A 177 -6.76 -2.75 10.94
CA THR A 177 -5.84 -2.93 12.09
C THR A 177 -6.51 -3.69 13.22
N GLU A 178 -7.76 -3.37 13.55
CA GLU A 178 -8.56 -4.10 14.54
C GLU A 178 -8.63 -5.61 14.21
N LEU A 179 -9.01 -5.97 12.98
CA LEU A 179 -9.15 -7.37 12.56
C LEU A 179 -7.81 -8.12 12.51
N ILE A 180 -6.72 -7.44 12.15
CA ILE A 180 -5.38 -8.02 12.13
C ILE A 180 -4.88 -8.25 13.56
N ARG A 181 -5.14 -7.32 14.49
CA ARG A 181 -4.64 -7.36 15.86
C ARG A 181 -5.47 -8.27 16.77
N ALA A 182 -6.77 -8.41 16.52
CA ALA A 182 -7.70 -9.19 17.35
C ALA A 182 -7.24 -10.62 17.70
N PRO A 183 -6.69 -11.43 16.77
CA PRO A 183 -6.23 -12.78 17.10
C PRO A 183 -5.02 -12.85 18.05
N PHE A 184 -4.30 -11.74 18.23
CA PHE A 184 -3.01 -11.69 18.93
C PHE A 184 -3.05 -10.89 20.24
N THR A 185 -4.22 -10.39 20.64
CA THR A 185 -4.39 -9.63 21.89
C THR A 185 -5.60 -10.09 22.69
N ARG A 186 -5.56 -9.88 24.00
CA ARG A 186 -6.71 -10.09 24.91
C ARG A 186 -7.52 -8.80 25.13
N ALA A 187 -6.92 -7.66 24.84
CA ALA A 187 -7.52 -6.34 24.99
C ALA A 187 -7.36 -5.57 23.68
N LEU A 188 -8.48 -5.12 23.13
CA LEU A 188 -8.55 -4.40 21.87
C LEU A 188 -9.42 -3.17 22.10
N ASP A 189 -8.88 -2.00 21.78
CA ASP A 189 -9.59 -0.72 21.88
C ASP A 189 -9.67 -0.08 20.48
N PRO A 190 -10.84 -0.15 19.81
CA PRO A 190 -11.04 0.46 18.50
C PRO A 190 -10.83 1.99 18.47
N LEU A 191 -11.11 2.68 19.58
CA LEU A 191 -10.91 4.13 19.67
C LEU A 191 -9.41 4.44 19.73
N GLN A 192 -8.67 3.71 20.56
CA GLN A 192 -7.20 3.81 20.60
C GLN A 192 -6.58 3.53 19.22
N ILE A 193 -7.06 2.50 18.53
CA ILE A 193 -6.58 2.16 17.17
C ILE A 193 -6.89 3.28 16.19
N GLY A 194 -8.08 3.88 16.24
CA GLY A 194 -8.43 4.99 15.37
C GLY A 194 -7.54 6.20 15.59
N HIS A 195 -7.29 6.57 16.85
CA HIS A 195 -6.32 7.63 17.18
C HIS A 195 -4.92 7.31 16.64
N GLN A 196 -4.39 6.12 16.94
CA GLN A 196 -3.08 5.65 16.46
C GLN A 196 -2.97 5.75 14.92
N VAL A 197 -3.97 5.25 14.20
CA VAL A 197 -4.01 5.25 12.73
C VAL A 197 -4.09 6.69 12.20
N SER A 198 -4.91 7.55 12.78
CA SER A 198 -5.05 8.94 12.32
C SER A 198 -3.79 9.77 12.52
N GLU A 199 -3.10 9.61 13.66
CA GLU A 199 -1.84 10.26 13.97
C GLU A 199 -0.74 9.82 13.01
N ARG A 200 -0.58 8.50 12.84
CA ARG A 200 0.47 7.97 11.98
C ARG A 200 0.31 8.36 10.52
N TRP A 201 -0.90 8.35 9.99
CA TRP A 201 -1.12 8.67 8.58
C TRP A 201 -1.21 10.17 8.29
N ASP A 202 -1.43 11.01 9.30
CA ASP A 202 -1.21 12.46 9.19
C ASP A 202 0.28 12.73 9.03
N GLU A 203 1.13 12.18 9.90
CA GLU A 203 2.60 12.23 9.75
C GLU A 203 3.02 11.75 8.34
N GLY A 204 2.50 10.60 7.90
CA GLY A 204 2.77 10.08 6.56
C GLY A 204 2.35 11.04 5.44
N ALA A 205 1.20 11.70 5.57
CA ALA A 205 0.75 12.70 4.60
C ALA A 205 1.69 13.91 4.55
N GLN A 206 2.19 14.39 5.68
CA GLN A 206 3.19 15.46 5.73
C GLN A 206 4.50 15.02 5.09
N LEU A 207 4.96 13.80 5.34
CA LEU A 207 6.17 13.23 4.72
C LEU A 207 6.04 13.13 3.19
N ILE A 208 4.86 12.80 2.66
CA ILE A 208 4.61 12.82 1.21
C ILE A 208 4.79 14.23 0.63
N VAL A 209 4.23 15.26 1.28
CA VAL A 209 4.41 16.65 0.83
C VAL A 209 5.88 17.04 0.84
N GLN A 210 6.58 16.79 1.96
CA GLN A 210 8.00 17.11 2.10
C GLN A 210 8.87 16.37 1.09
N ALA A 211 8.59 15.09 0.84
CA ALA A 211 9.33 14.29 -0.13
C ALA A 211 9.17 14.85 -1.53
N SER A 212 7.95 15.29 -1.89
CA SER A 212 7.65 15.87 -3.20
C SER A 212 8.41 17.19 -3.40
N GLN A 213 8.37 18.09 -2.41
CA GLN A 213 9.11 19.36 -2.44
C GLN A 213 10.63 19.18 -2.54
N LYS A 214 11.19 18.15 -1.88
CA LYS A 214 12.63 17.86 -1.92
C LYS A 214 13.08 17.17 -3.21
N LEU A 215 12.19 16.44 -3.87
CA LEU A 215 12.51 15.58 -5.02
C LEU A 215 12.14 16.18 -6.37
N GLU A 216 11.46 17.33 -6.40
CA GLU A 216 11.12 18.08 -7.63
C GLU A 216 12.34 18.37 -8.54
N SER A 217 13.56 18.31 -8.01
CA SER A 217 14.80 18.44 -8.79
C SER A 217 15.21 17.19 -9.61
N GLY A 218 14.36 16.16 -9.72
CA GLY A 218 14.61 15.00 -10.59
C GLY A 218 13.34 14.27 -11.08
N PRO A 219 13.43 13.36 -12.08
CA PRO A 219 12.28 12.67 -12.69
C PRO A 219 11.69 11.54 -11.81
N GLY A 220 11.87 11.60 -10.49
CA GLY A 220 11.81 10.42 -9.62
C GLY A 220 10.45 10.06 -9.02
N ILE A 221 9.47 10.98 -9.00
CA ILE A 221 8.14 10.72 -8.43
C ILE A 221 7.05 10.93 -9.48
N PHE A 222 6.19 9.92 -9.63
CA PHE A 222 4.94 10.02 -10.35
C PHE A 222 3.75 10.06 -9.37
N HIS A 223 2.87 11.03 -9.53
CA HIS A 223 1.68 11.20 -8.69
C HIS A 223 0.44 10.70 -9.44
N ILE A 224 -0.43 9.96 -8.75
CA ILE A 224 -1.69 9.43 -9.31
C ILE A 224 -2.82 9.68 -8.33
N HIS A 225 -3.96 10.18 -8.80
CA HIS A 225 -5.17 10.23 -7.99
C HIS A 225 -5.97 8.93 -8.08
N TYR A 226 -6.53 8.48 -6.96
CA TYR A 226 -7.43 7.32 -6.91
C TYR A 226 -8.60 7.45 -7.89
N ALA A 227 -9.19 8.65 -7.99
CA ALA A 227 -10.29 8.94 -8.89
C ALA A 227 -9.91 8.72 -10.36
N GLU A 228 -8.71 9.17 -10.76
CA GLU A 228 -8.17 8.97 -12.11
C GLU A 228 -7.85 7.50 -12.38
N LEU A 229 -7.17 6.84 -11.43
CA LEU A 229 -6.81 5.43 -11.54
C LEU A 229 -8.03 4.52 -11.68
N THR A 230 -9.13 4.85 -11.01
CA THR A 230 -10.35 4.03 -11.06
C THR A 230 -11.26 4.35 -12.23
N ALA A 231 -11.24 5.60 -12.72
CA ALA A 231 -11.98 6.00 -13.92
C ALA A 231 -11.30 5.50 -15.20
N GLU A 232 -9.99 5.71 -15.34
CA GLU A 232 -9.21 5.42 -16.54
C GLU A 232 -7.91 4.66 -16.20
N PRO A 233 -8.00 3.37 -15.78
CA PRO A 233 -6.84 2.65 -15.27
C PRO A 233 -5.75 2.42 -16.33
N MET A 234 -6.12 2.12 -17.58
CA MET A 234 -5.16 1.94 -18.67
C MET A 234 -4.43 3.24 -19.00
N ALA A 235 -5.12 4.37 -19.01
CA ALA A 235 -4.50 5.68 -19.24
C ALA A 235 -3.53 6.03 -18.11
N SER A 236 -3.90 5.76 -16.86
CA SER A 236 -3.05 5.97 -15.69
C SER A 236 -1.77 5.13 -15.75
N VAL A 237 -1.86 3.86 -16.14
CA VAL A 237 -0.68 3.00 -16.35
C VAL A 237 0.17 3.52 -17.51
N ALA A 238 -0.44 3.89 -18.65
CA ALA A 238 0.30 4.43 -19.78
C ALA A 238 1.07 5.72 -19.44
N ALA A 239 0.45 6.63 -18.68
CA ALA A 239 1.08 7.86 -18.22
C ALA A 239 2.27 7.58 -17.27
N LEU A 240 2.10 6.63 -16.33
CA LEU A 240 3.19 6.18 -15.45
C LEU A 240 4.38 5.66 -16.26
N TYR A 241 4.13 4.80 -17.25
CA TYR A 241 5.18 4.26 -18.10
C TYR A 241 5.89 5.36 -18.88
N ALA A 242 5.13 6.27 -19.49
CA ALA A 242 5.69 7.40 -20.22
C ALA A 242 6.56 8.29 -19.33
N HIS A 243 6.11 8.58 -18.11
CA HIS A 243 6.86 9.40 -17.14
C HIS A 243 8.23 8.79 -16.80
N PHE A 244 8.31 7.46 -16.65
CA PHE A 244 9.58 6.76 -16.38
C PHE A 244 10.35 6.34 -17.64
N GLY A 245 9.91 6.75 -18.84
CA GLY A 245 10.54 6.36 -20.10
C GLY A 245 10.46 4.85 -20.39
N MET A 246 9.44 4.17 -19.85
CA MET A 246 9.20 2.74 -20.03
C MET A 246 8.22 2.47 -21.18
N THR A 247 8.40 1.34 -21.85
CA THR A 247 7.51 0.92 -22.95
C THR A 247 6.39 0.04 -22.44
N LEU A 248 5.14 0.50 -22.57
CA LEU A 248 3.96 -0.32 -22.29
C LEU A 248 3.65 -1.20 -23.52
N SER A 249 4.14 -2.45 -23.48
CA SER A 249 4.01 -3.42 -24.58
C SER A 249 2.56 -3.79 -24.88
N GLU A 250 2.30 -4.29 -26.09
CA GLU A 250 0.96 -4.77 -26.47
C GLU A 250 0.50 -5.95 -25.60
N ALA A 251 1.42 -6.86 -25.25
CA ALA A 251 1.12 -7.97 -24.34
C ALA A 251 0.66 -7.47 -22.94
N ALA A 252 1.34 -6.45 -22.41
CA ALA A 252 0.95 -5.82 -21.15
C ALA A 252 -0.42 -5.12 -21.27
N ARG A 253 -0.67 -4.38 -22.37
CA ARG A 253 -1.96 -3.73 -22.64
C ARG A 253 -3.10 -4.74 -22.67
N GLN A 254 -2.92 -5.88 -23.32
CA GLN A 254 -3.93 -6.93 -23.40
C GLN A 254 -4.18 -7.58 -22.04
N ALA A 255 -3.13 -7.92 -21.29
CA ALA A 255 -3.26 -8.53 -19.96
C ALA A 255 -4.00 -7.60 -18.97
N ILE A 256 -3.61 -6.32 -18.95
CA ILE A 256 -4.23 -5.29 -18.13
C ILE A 256 -5.67 -5.03 -18.57
N GLY A 257 -5.92 -4.89 -19.88
CA GLY A 257 -7.25 -4.66 -20.43
C GLY A 257 -8.22 -5.79 -20.08
N LYS A 258 -7.78 -7.05 -20.22
CA LYS A 258 -8.56 -8.22 -19.79
C LYS A 258 -8.92 -8.16 -18.31
N PHE A 259 -7.95 -7.85 -17.45
CA PHE A 259 -8.19 -7.77 -16.00
C PHE A 259 -9.20 -6.66 -15.63
N ILE A 260 -9.09 -5.47 -16.26
CA ILE A 260 -10.02 -4.36 -16.02
C ILE A 260 -11.45 -4.74 -16.38
N LEU A 261 -11.65 -5.46 -17.50
CA LEU A 261 -12.96 -5.96 -17.93
C LEU A 261 -13.55 -6.99 -16.96
N GLU A 262 -12.73 -7.90 -16.44
CA GLU A 262 -13.16 -8.93 -15.49
C GLU A 262 -13.43 -8.38 -14.08
N ARG A 263 -12.70 -7.33 -13.68
CA ARG A 263 -12.76 -6.73 -12.33
C ARG A 263 -12.77 -5.21 -12.39
N PRO A 264 -13.88 -4.59 -12.82
CA PRO A 264 -13.99 -3.13 -12.80
C PRO A 264 -13.77 -2.64 -11.36
N ARG A 265 -12.77 -1.78 -11.16
CA ARG A 265 -12.30 -1.24 -9.86
C ARG A 265 -11.55 -2.22 -8.94
N GLY A 266 -11.00 -3.31 -9.47
CA GLY A 266 -10.13 -4.23 -8.73
C GLY A 266 -10.85 -5.24 -7.83
N GLY A 267 -12.19 -5.29 -7.85
CA GLY A 267 -12.99 -6.29 -7.14
C GLY A 267 -13.16 -6.07 -5.63
N TYR A 268 -12.82 -4.90 -5.11
CA TYR A 268 -13.07 -4.56 -3.70
C TYR A 268 -14.53 -4.16 -3.47
N GLY A 269 -15.16 -4.71 -2.43
CA GLY A 269 -16.52 -4.36 -2.01
C GLY A 269 -16.62 -2.96 -1.42
N VAL A 270 -17.83 -2.39 -1.43
CA VAL A 270 -18.13 -1.13 -0.73
C VAL A 270 -18.36 -1.46 0.74
N ASN A 271 -17.34 -1.25 1.57
CA ASN A 271 -17.51 -1.33 3.00
C ASN A 271 -17.83 0.06 3.55
N ARG A 272 -18.97 0.18 4.24
CA ARG A 272 -19.35 1.40 4.97
C ARG A 272 -18.82 1.26 6.39
N TYR A 273 -17.89 2.12 6.76
CA TYR A 273 -17.36 2.23 8.12
C TYR A 273 -17.87 3.54 8.72
N SER A 274 -18.27 3.52 9.99
CA SER A 274 -18.54 4.75 10.72
C SER A 274 -17.23 5.31 11.27
N PHE A 275 -17.09 6.64 11.26
CA PHE A 275 -16.00 7.31 11.96
C PHE A 275 -16.12 7.11 13.48
N GLU A 276 -17.35 7.03 13.99
CA GLU A 276 -17.66 6.86 15.41
C GLU A 276 -17.13 5.53 15.97
N ASP A 277 -17.16 4.45 15.17
CA ASP A 277 -16.66 3.12 15.56
C ASP A 277 -15.15 3.12 15.86
N SER A 278 -14.43 4.13 15.37
CA SER A 278 -12.98 4.29 15.57
C SER A 278 -12.63 5.58 16.32
N GLY A 279 -13.60 6.27 16.92
CA GLY A 279 -13.34 7.52 17.67
C GLY A 279 -12.83 8.67 16.80
N LEU A 280 -13.03 8.61 15.50
CA LEU A 280 -12.56 9.62 14.56
C LEU A 280 -13.57 10.75 14.41
N ASP A 281 -13.10 12.00 14.45
CA ASP A 281 -13.92 13.18 14.14
C ASP A 281 -13.62 13.65 12.70
N PRO A 282 -14.58 13.54 11.75
CA PRO A 282 -14.39 13.99 10.38
C PRO A 282 -13.98 15.45 10.23
N ALA A 283 -14.46 16.35 11.11
CA ALA A 283 -14.13 17.77 11.03
C ALA A 283 -12.67 18.00 11.42
N GLN A 284 -12.21 17.40 12.52
CA GLN A 284 -10.81 17.49 12.95
C GLN A 284 -9.86 16.83 11.94
N LEU A 285 -10.24 15.69 11.37
CA LEU A 285 -9.45 15.06 10.30
C LEU A 285 -9.38 15.97 9.06
N ARG A 286 -10.48 16.60 8.67
CA ARG A 286 -10.48 17.50 7.50
C ARG A 286 -9.49 18.65 7.70
N GLU A 287 -9.45 19.24 8.90
CA GLU A 287 -8.50 20.30 9.25
C GLU A 287 -7.05 19.80 9.21
N ARG A 288 -6.75 18.69 9.89
CA ARG A 288 -5.39 18.11 9.96
C ARG A 288 -4.81 17.79 8.59
N PHE A 289 -5.61 17.20 7.71
CA PHE A 289 -5.18 16.80 6.37
C PHE A 289 -5.31 17.90 5.32
N ALA A 290 -5.80 19.10 5.66
CA ALA A 290 -6.09 20.17 4.71
C ALA A 290 -4.86 20.56 3.87
N TYR A 291 -3.69 20.66 4.50
CA TYR A 291 -2.45 21.02 3.79
C TYR A 291 -2.06 19.97 2.76
N TYR A 292 -2.06 18.68 3.13
CA TYR A 292 -1.79 17.58 2.20
C TYR A 292 -2.80 17.55 1.03
N MET A 293 -4.09 17.71 1.34
CA MET A 293 -5.12 17.72 0.30
C MET A 293 -4.97 18.90 -0.65
N SER A 294 -4.66 20.09 -0.14
CA SER A 294 -4.41 21.27 -0.95
C SER A 294 -3.14 21.12 -1.81
N ALA A 295 -2.05 20.59 -1.24
CA ALA A 295 -0.78 20.45 -1.93
C ALA A 295 -0.87 19.57 -3.19
N PHE A 296 -1.76 18.58 -3.18
CA PHE A 296 -1.96 17.66 -4.31
C PHE A 296 -3.30 17.82 -5.02
N GLY A 297 -4.15 18.79 -4.65
CA GLY A 297 -5.47 18.95 -5.29
C GLY A 297 -6.42 17.77 -5.07
N ILE A 298 -6.39 17.14 -3.90
CA ILE A 298 -7.21 15.96 -3.59
C ILE A 298 -8.67 16.37 -3.36
N ALA A 299 -9.58 15.81 -4.15
CA ALA A 299 -11.01 16.07 -4.02
C ALA A 299 -11.60 15.51 -2.71
N ASN A 300 -12.58 16.22 -2.15
CA ASN A 300 -13.35 15.74 -1.01
C ASN A 300 -14.34 14.65 -1.47
N GLU A 301 -14.10 13.41 -1.04
CA GLU A 301 -15.01 12.28 -1.25
C GLU A 301 -16.07 12.22 -0.13
N VAL A 302 -15.67 12.60 1.09
CA VAL A 302 -16.56 12.61 2.27
C VAL A 302 -17.06 14.02 2.55
N LYS A 303 -18.38 14.24 2.42
CA LYS A 303 -19.03 15.51 2.78
C LYS A 303 -19.29 15.58 4.28
N THR A 304 -18.59 16.48 4.98
CA THR A 304 -18.84 16.80 6.39
C THR A 304 -20.07 17.70 6.56
N ARG A 305 -20.56 17.87 7.79
CA ARG A 305 -21.63 18.83 8.09
C ARG A 305 -21.23 20.28 7.76
N ALA A 306 -19.94 20.62 7.90
CA ALA A 306 -19.41 21.93 7.53
C ALA A 306 -19.48 22.15 6.01
N ASP A 307 -19.09 21.15 5.21
CA ASP A 307 -19.14 21.20 3.74
C ASP A 307 -20.56 21.41 3.20
N ARG A 308 -21.56 20.82 3.89
CA ARG A 308 -22.97 20.97 3.51
C ARG A 308 -23.54 22.36 3.83
N ARG A 309 -22.93 23.10 4.77
CA ARG A 309 -23.32 24.49 5.09
C ARG A 309 -22.65 25.52 4.17
N ALA A 310 -21.49 25.18 3.61
CA ALA A 310 -20.74 26.05 2.70
C ALA A 310 -21.17 25.94 1.22
N ALA A 311 -21.95 24.91 0.86
CA ALA A 311 -22.51 24.80 -0.48
C ALA A 311 -23.52 25.95 -0.73
N PRO A 312 -23.41 26.72 -1.83
CA PRO A 312 -24.37 27.77 -2.12
C PRO A 312 -25.76 27.14 -2.21
N ALA A 313 -26.73 27.72 -1.49
CA ALA A 313 -28.12 27.34 -1.64
C ALA A 313 -28.45 27.44 -3.13
N LEU A 314 -28.74 26.30 -3.77
CA LEU A 314 -29.32 26.28 -5.10
C LEU A 314 -30.63 27.05 -5.01
N THR A 315 -30.59 28.32 -5.44
CA THR A 315 -31.77 29.14 -5.65
C THR A 315 -32.54 28.45 -6.77
N VAL A 316 -33.59 27.73 -6.39
CA VAL A 316 -34.60 27.25 -7.34
C VAL A 316 -35.32 28.50 -7.83
N ALA A 317 -35.16 28.80 -9.12
CA ALA A 317 -35.99 29.71 -9.88
C ALA A 317 -36.83 28.90 -10.87
#